data_AF-A0A497T8Y5-F1
#
_entry.id   AF-A0A497T8Y5-F1
#
_cell.length_a   1.000
_cell.length_b   1.000
_cell.length_c   1.000
_cell.angle_alpha   90.00
_cell.angle_beta   90.00
_cell.angle_gamma   90.00
#
_symmetry.space_group_name_H-M   'P 1'
#
loop_
_entity.id
_entity.type
_entity.pdbx_description
1 polymer ?
#
loop_
_entity_poly.entity_id
_entity_poly.type
_entity_poly.pdbx_seq_one_letter_code
_entity_poly.pdbx_strand_id
1 'polypeptide(L)'
;MSKRVSILTALGVVVVFVFLGIMYLEGYSEKVPSTIVLKSLENIYGPAEFPHRDHIDMVDSCYTCHHHGKSTLGCSKCHKASTVYQYKKTPNPTCTKCHGTSKGKGEKALRAHLGLKGAYHKMCLDCHNEQGGPVCCTDCHARKK
;
A
#
# COMPACT_ATOMS: atom_id res chain seq x y z
N MET A 1 5.28 -13.11 -57.97
CA MET A 1 6.19 -13.35 -56.82
C MET A 1 6.16 -12.20 -55.79
N SER A 2 6.14 -10.92 -56.20
CA SER A 2 6.20 -9.80 -55.25
C SER A 2 5.00 -9.68 -54.29
N LYS A 3 3.75 -9.91 -54.74
CA LYS A 3 2.56 -9.80 -53.89
C LYS A 3 2.55 -10.77 -52.69
N ARG A 4 3.04 -12.01 -52.87
CA ARG A 4 3.14 -13.00 -51.79
C ARG A 4 4.23 -12.66 -50.79
N VAL A 5 5.36 -12.12 -51.28
CA VAL A 5 6.46 -11.62 -50.44
C VAL A 5 6.01 -10.39 -49.63
N SER A 6 5.26 -9.46 -50.24
CA SER A 6 4.71 -8.28 -49.56
C SER A 6 3.67 -8.60 -48.48
N ILE A 7 2.87 -9.66 -48.67
CA ILE A 7 1.89 -10.10 -47.66
C ILE A 7 2.62 -10.77 -46.48
N LEU A 8 3.63 -11.60 -46.76
CA LEU A 8 4.44 -12.24 -45.72
C LEU A 8 5.23 -11.23 -44.88
N THR A 9 5.79 -10.18 -45.50
CA THR A 9 6.47 -9.12 -44.76
C THR A 9 5.49 -8.29 -43.92
N ALA A 10 4.31 -7.97 -44.45
CA ALA A 10 3.28 -7.25 -43.69
C ALA A 10 2.78 -8.04 -42.46
N LEU A 11 2.58 -9.35 -42.59
CA LEU A 11 2.19 -10.22 -41.47
C LEU A 11 3.30 -10.30 -40.41
N GLY A 12 4.56 -10.40 -40.82
CA GLY A 12 5.70 -10.39 -39.89
C GLY A 12 5.77 -9.09 -39.08
N VAL A 13 5.54 -7.94 -39.73
CA VAL A 13 5.53 -6.63 -39.06
C VAL A 13 4.37 -6.53 -38.05
N VAL A 14 3.17 -7.00 -38.40
CA VAL A 14 2.02 -7.01 -37.48
C VAL A 14 2.31 -7.89 -36.26
N VAL A 15 2.90 -9.07 -36.44
CA VAL A 15 3.27 -9.96 -35.32
C VAL A 15 4.29 -9.30 -34.40
N VAL A 16 5.28 -8.57 -34.93
CA VAL A 16 6.26 -7.84 -34.12
C VAL A 16 5.58 -6.72 -33.32
N PHE A 17 4.66 -5.95 -33.91
CA PHE A 17 3.93 -4.92 -33.18
C PHE A 17 2.98 -5.48 -32.12
N VAL A 18 2.34 -6.62 -32.37
CA VAL A 18 1.53 -7.33 -31.36
C VAL A 18 2.41 -7.82 -30.21
N PHE A 19 3.57 -8.40 -30.51
CA PHE A 19 4.51 -8.89 -29.48
C PHE A 19 5.09 -7.75 -28.63
N LEU A 20 5.47 -6.64 -29.26
CA LEU A 20 5.90 -5.41 -28.57
C LEU A 20 4.77 -4.81 -27.74
N GLY A 21 3.53 -4.83 -28.24
CA GLY A 21 2.34 -4.39 -27.50
C GLY A 21 2.09 -5.23 -26.24
N ILE A 22 2.19 -6.56 -26.34
CA ILE A 22 2.05 -7.48 -25.20
C ILE A 22 3.15 -7.22 -24.16
N MET A 23 4.41 -7.08 -24.58
CA MET A 23 5.52 -6.75 -23.69
C MET A 23 5.35 -5.38 -23.01
N TYR A 24 4.75 -4.41 -23.69
CA TYR A 24 4.48 -3.08 -23.13
C TYR A 24 3.38 -3.11 -22.05
N LEU A 25 2.41 -4.03 -22.16
CA LEU A 25 1.34 -4.18 -21.17
C LEU A 25 1.84 -4.85 -19.87
N GLU A 26 2.81 -5.76 -19.96
CA GLU A 26 3.34 -6.49 -18.80
C GLU A 26 4.37 -5.68 -17.98
N GLY A 27 4.87 -4.56 -18.52
CA GLY A 27 5.96 -3.76 -17.92
C GLY A 27 5.58 -2.79 -16.80
N TYR A 28 4.34 -2.77 -16.29
CA TYR A 28 3.86 -1.71 -15.40
C TYR A 28 3.58 -2.18 -13.96
N SER A 29 4.58 -2.72 -13.26
CA SER A 29 4.49 -2.95 -11.80
C SER A 29 5.79 -2.63 -11.06
N GLU A 30 6.45 -1.53 -11.43
CA GLU A 30 7.56 -0.98 -10.66
C GLU A 30 7.08 0.14 -9.73
N LYS A 31 6.84 -0.18 -8.45
CA LYS A 31 6.97 0.71 -7.24
C LYS A 31 6.20 0.21 -6.01
N VAL A 32 6.19 -1.10 -5.75
CA VAL A 32 5.66 -1.64 -4.48
C VAL A 32 6.76 -2.44 -3.77
N PRO A 33 7.20 -2.02 -2.56
CA PRO A 33 8.21 -2.75 -1.82
C PRO A 33 7.70 -4.15 -1.46
N SER A 34 8.58 -5.15 -1.52
CA SER A 34 8.24 -6.52 -1.15
C SER A 34 7.99 -6.65 0.35
N THR A 35 8.82 -6.00 1.16
CA THR A 35 8.75 -6.03 2.63
C THR A 35 8.80 -4.61 3.18
N ILE A 36 8.06 -4.36 4.26
CA ILE A 36 8.07 -3.09 5.00
C ILE A 36 8.41 -3.37 6.46
N VAL A 37 9.30 -2.57 7.04
CA VAL A 37 9.70 -2.70 8.45
C VAL A 37 8.97 -1.64 9.28
N LEU A 38 8.05 -2.07 10.14
CA LEU A 38 7.27 -1.21 11.04
C LEU A 38 8.01 -1.00 12.36
N LYS A 39 8.87 0.01 12.42
CA LYS A 39 9.72 0.32 13.59
C LYS A 39 9.25 1.50 14.43
N SER A 40 8.17 2.19 14.06
CA SER A 40 7.73 3.44 14.70
C SER A 40 7.31 3.31 16.17
N LEU A 41 7.11 2.09 16.66
CA LEU A 41 6.73 1.77 18.04
C LEU A 41 7.71 0.80 18.71
N GLU A 42 8.89 0.61 18.12
CA GLU A 42 9.90 -0.30 18.64
C GLU A 42 10.30 0.10 20.06
N ASN A 43 10.14 -0.82 21.01
CA ASN A 43 10.42 -0.60 22.43
C ASN A 43 10.69 -1.95 23.12
N ILE A 44 9.65 -2.58 23.70
CA ILE A 44 9.72 -3.89 24.37
C ILE A 44 9.85 -5.03 23.34
N TYR A 45 9.30 -4.82 22.15
CA TYR A 45 9.45 -5.70 21.00
C TYR A 45 10.31 -5.01 19.94
N GLY A 46 10.97 -5.81 19.11
CA GLY A 46 11.64 -5.39 17.90
C GLY A 46 10.66 -4.85 16.85
N PRO A 47 11.16 -4.40 15.69
CA PRO A 47 10.30 -3.97 14.60
C PRO A 47 9.46 -5.15 14.09
N ALA A 48 8.26 -4.85 13.57
CA ALA A 48 7.49 -5.86 12.85
C ALA A 48 7.91 -5.89 11.38
N GLU A 49 8.26 -7.08 10.89
CA GLU A 49 8.53 -7.30 9.47
C GLU A 49 7.23 -7.64 8.78
N PHE A 50 6.80 -6.79 7.84
CA PHE A 50 5.56 -6.95 7.12
C PHE A 50 5.83 -7.38 5.68
N PRO A 51 5.50 -8.62 5.27
CA PRO A 51 5.63 -9.07 3.89
C PRO A 51 4.53 -8.44 3.04
N HIS A 52 4.75 -7.19 2.62
CA HIS A 52 3.78 -6.35 1.94
C HIS A 52 3.33 -6.96 0.61
N ARG A 53 4.23 -7.60 -0.17
CA ARG A 53 3.85 -8.22 -1.45
C ARG A 53 2.88 -9.38 -1.24
N ASP A 54 3.20 -10.27 -0.31
CA ASP A 54 2.37 -11.45 -0.03
C ASP A 54 0.97 -11.03 0.44
N HIS A 55 0.86 -9.95 1.21
CA HIS A 55 -0.44 -9.44 1.65
C HIS A 55 -1.25 -8.78 0.54
N ILE A 56 -0.62 -8.08 -0.43
CA ILE A 56 -1.37 -7.49 -1.54
C ILE A 56 -1.95 -8.55 -2.48
N ASP A 57 -1.30 -9.72 -2.58
CA ASP A 57 -1.78 -10.83 -3.40
C ASP A 57 -2.99 -11.55 -2.76
N MET A 58 -3.24 -11.31 -1.47
CA MET A 58 -4.34 -11.88 -0.69
C MET A 58 -5.53 -10.95 -0.51
N VAL A 59 -5.45 -9.69 -0.96
CA VAL A 59 -6.53 -8.71 -0.78
C VAL A 59 -6.96 -8.12 -2.12
N ASP A 60 -8.27 -7.88 -2.27
CA ASP A 60 -8.83 -7.33 -3.50
C ASP A 60 -8.44 -5.85 -3.75
N SER A 61 -7.98 -5.13 -2.71
CA SER A 61 -7.72 -3.71 -2.79
C SER A 61 -6.65 -3.19 -1.85
N CYS A 62 -5.83 -2.26 -2.35
CA CYS A 62 -4.93 -1.45 -1.54
C CYS A 62 -5.67 -0.65 -0.45
N TYR A 63 -6.98 -0.39 -0.62
CA TYR A 63 -7.79 0.34 0.37
C TYR A 63 -8.05 -0.45 1.64
N THR A 64 -7.93 -1.79 1.61
CA THR A 64 -8.08 -2.64 2.78
C THR A 64 -7.12 -2.20 3.89
N CYS A 65 -5.85 -1.94 3.55
CA CYS A 65 -4.87 -1.40 4.50
C CYS A 65 -4.80 0.14 4.44
N HIS A 66 -4.85 0.73 3.24
CA HIS A 66 -4.84 2.17 3.02
C HIS A 66 -6.26 2.74 2.95
N HIS A 67 -6.96 2.69 4.08
CA HIS A 67 -8.37 3.07 4.25
C HIS A 67 -8.71 4.56 3.95
N HIS A 68 -7.75 5.35 3.46
CA HIS A 68 -7.92 6.73 3.01
C HIS A 68 -7.37 6.99 1.59
N GLY A 69 -7.05 5.94 0.82
CA GLY A 69 -6.32 6.03 -0.44
C GLY A 69 -7.10 6.54 -1.68
N LYS A 70 -8.38 6.89 -1.56
CA LYS A 70 -9.12 7.71 -2.54
C LYS A 70 -9.66 8.89 -1.73
N SER A 71 -9.04 10.06 -1.83
CA SER A 71 -9.40 11.16 -0.91
C SER A 71 -10.87 11.56 -1.06
N THR A 72 -11.70 11.13 -0.11
CA THR A 72 -12.83 11.93 0.38
C THR A 72 -12.81 12.04 1.90
N LEU A 73 -11.63 11.88 2.53
CA LEU A 73 -11.34 12.76 3.67
C LEU A 73 -11.29 14.17 3.10
N GLY A 74 -12.41 14.90 3.20
CA GLY A 74 -12.51 16.26 2.70
C GLY A 74 -11.26 17.04 3.12
N CYS A 75 -10.56 17.62 2.15
CA CYS A 75 -9.25 18.26 2.33
C CYS A 75 -9.27 19.30 3.46
N SER A 76 -10.43 19.89 3.70
CA SER A 76 -10.78 20.83 4.78
C SER A 76 -10.69 20.26 6.19
N LYS A 77 -10.65 18.94 6.38
CA LYS A 77 -10.45 18.31 7.69
C LYS A 77 -9.01 18.40 8.18
N CYS A 78 -8.04 18.67 7.29
CA CYS A 78 -6.61 18.74 7.63
C CYS A 78 -5.88 19.99 7.10
N HIS A 79 -6.40 20.70 6.08
CA HIS A 79 -5.87 21.98 5.60
C HIS A 79 -6.95 23.07 5.62
N LYS A 80 -6.57 24.34 5.85
CA LYS A 80 -7.43 25.47 5.42
C LYS A 80 -7.49 25.45 3.88
N ALA A 81 -8.67 25.70 3.33
CA ALA A 81 -8.91 25.64 1.89
C ALA A 81 -7.87 26.46 1.12
N SER A 82 -7.23 25.82 0.13
CA SER A 82 -6.22 26.42 -0.76
C SER A 82 -6.73 26.27 -2.19
N THR A 83 -6.60 27.35 -2.98
CA THR A 83 -7.20 27.51 -4.32
C THR A 83 -6.39 26.88 -5.46
N VAL A 84 -5.38 26.07 -5.17
CA VAL A 84 -4.51 25.48 -6.20
C VAL A 84 -4.34 23.97 -5.96
N TYR A 85 -5.16 23.15 -6.63
CA TYR A 85 -5.02 21.69 -6.58
C TYR A 85 -4.01 21.25 -7.63
N GLN A 86 -2.76 21.01 -7.21
CA GLN A 86 -1.79 20.29 -8.03
C GLN A 86 -1.77 18.82 -7.61
N TYR A 87 -2.17 17.94 -8.53
CA TYR A 87 -1.98 16.50 -8.40
C TYR A 87 -0.49 16.18 -8.57
N LYS A 88 0.25 16.25 -7.46
CA LYS A 88 1.60 15.71 -7.34
C LYS A 88 1.46 14.28 -6.84
N LYS A 89 2.18 13.34 -7.47
CA LYS A 89 2.35 11.95 -7.02
C LYS A 89 2.75 11.94 -5.54
N THR A 90 1.79 11.76 -4.65
CA THR A 90 1.99 11.86 -3.21
C THR A 90 2.48 10.52 -2.68
N PRO A 91 3.55 10.49 -1.87
CA PRO A 91 3.87 9.34 -1.05
C PRO A 91 2.63 8.97 -0.23
N ASN A 92 2.32 7.69 -0.17
CA ASN A 92 1.24 7.17 0.65
C ASN A 92 1.41 7.70 2.09
N PRO A 93 0.39 8.38 2.68
CA PRO A 93 0.53 8.91 4.03
C PRO A 93 0.83 7.77 5.01
N THR A 94 1.94 7.90 5.74
CA THR A 94 2.29 6.94 6.80
C THR A 94 1.20 6.92 7.88
N CYS A 95 0.97 5.77 8.50
CA CYS A 95 0.00 5.62 9.59
C CYS A 95 0.23 6.66 10.71
N THR A 96 1.50 7.00 10.95
CA THR A 96 1.97 8.00 11.92
C THR A 96 1.46 9.42 11.67
N LYS A 97 1.06 9.75 10.43
CA LYS A 97 0.56 11.09 10.08
C LYS A 97 -0.76 11.40 10.77
N CYS A 98 -1.60 10.39 10.96
CA CYS A 98 -2.91 10.53 11.60
C CYS A 98 -2.94 9.83 12.98
N HIS A 99 -2.27 8.70 13.13
CA HIS A 99 -2.21 7.96 14.40
C HIS A 99 -0.93 8.29 15.17
N GLY A 100 -1.08 8.93 16.33
CA GLY A 100 0.06 9.30 17.19
C GLY A 100 0.71 8.08 17.86
N THR A 101 2.03 8.16 18.07
CA THR A 101 2.81 7.18 18.83
C THR A 101 2.60 7.27 20.35
N SER A 102 2.05 8.39 20.84
CA SER A 102 1.75 8.60 22.25
C SER A 102 0.31 8.21 22.62
N LYS A 103 0.10 7.84 23.89
CA LYS A 103 -1.24 7.88 24.52
C LYS A 103 -1.64 9.35 24.65
N GLY A 104 -2.10 9.97 23.57
CA GLY A 104 -2.49 11.38 23.62
C GLY A 104 -3.59 11.58 24.66
N LYS A 105 -3.44 12.58 25.53
CA LYS A 105 -4.56 13.26 26.18
C LYS A 105 -4.89 14.50 25.34
N GLY A 106 -6.18 14.81 25.17
CA GLY A 106 -6.65 16.00 24.44
C GLY A 106 -6.98 15.79 22.95
N GLU A 107 -7.26 16.89 22.24
CA GLU A 107 -7.83 16.95 20.88
C GLU A 107 -7.07 16.12 19.81
N LYS A 108 -5.76 15.89 19.97
CA LYS A 108 -4.96 15.01 19.09
C LYS A 108 -5.29 13.53 19.22
N ALA A 109 -5.69 13.06 20.41
CA ALA A 109 -6.23 11.71 20.59
C ALA A 109 -7.69 11.61 20.16
N LEU A 110 -8.43 12.72 20.18
CA LEU A 110 -9.81 12.78 19.69
C LEU A 110 -9.90 12.64 18.17
N ARG A 111 -8.91 13.13 17.42
CA ARG A 111 -8.79 12.95 15.95
C ARG A 111 -8.25 11.58 15.55
N ALA A 112 -7.43 10.96 16.40
CA ALA A 112 -6.92 9.61 16.22
C ALA A 112 -7.74 8.66 17.09
N HIS A 113 -8.95 8.28 16.65
CA HIS A 113 -9.86 7.40 17.40
C HIS A 113 -9.17 6.12 17.96
N LEU A 114 -8.04 5.72 17.38
CA LEU A 114 -7.05 4.83 17.97
C LEU A 114 -5.63 5.43 17.86
N GLY A 115 -4.81 5.25 18.90
CA GLY A 115 -3.35 5.48 18.81
C GLY A 115 -2.67 4.49 17.88
N LEU A 116 -1.41 4.77 17.46
CA LEU A 116 -0.72 3.99 16.42
C LEU A 116 -0.61 2.49 16.74
N LYS A 117 -0.39 2.13 18.01
CA LYS A 117 -0.37 0.72 18.44
C LYS A 117 -1.71 0.04 18.17
N GLY A 118 -2.80 0.69 18.55
CA GLY A 118 -4.15 0.18 18.34
C GLY A 118 -4.50 0.10 16.86
N ALA A 119 -4.07 1.08 16.05
CA ALA A 119 -4.28 1.08 14.62
C ALA A 119 -3.60 -0.12 13.93
N TYR A 120 -2.33 -0.41 14.27
CA TYR A 120 -1.65 -1.59 13.74
C TYR A 120 -2.33 -2.89 14.17
N HIS A 121 -2.55 -3.08 15.47
CA HIS A 121 -3.13 -4.32 15.96
C HIS A 121 -4.55 -4.54 15.44
N LYS A 122 -5.39 -3.50 15.36
CA LYS A 122 -6.73 -3.64 14.80
C LYS A 122 -6.67 -4.05 13.33
N MET A 123 -5.88 -3.36 12.51
CA MET A 123 -5.80 -3.67 11.08
C MET A 123 -5.25 -5.08 10.81
N CYS A 124 -4.18 -5.49 11.51
CA CYS A 124 -3.56 -6.79 11.30
C CYS A 124 -4.39 -7.92 11.91
N LEU A 125 -4.78 -7.80 13.18
CA LEU A 125 -5.43 -8.88 13.91
C LEU A 125 -6.87 -9.09 13.47
N ASP A 126 -7.63 -8.06 13.08
CA ASP A 126 -9.01 -8.26 12.62
C ASP A 126 -9.02 -9.18 11.40
N CYS A 127 -8.23 -8.86 10.37
CA CYS A 127 -8.10 -9.69 9.17
C CYS A 127 -7.54 -11.08 9.49
N HIS A 128 -6.50 -11.19 10.33
CA HIS A 128 -5.94 -12.49 10.69
C HIS A 128 -6.91 -13.37 11.47
N ASN A 129 -7.75 -12.80 12.34
CA ASN A 129 -8.78 -13.57 13.04
C ASN A 129 -9.86 -14.07 12.07
N GLU A 130 -10.18 -13.31 11.03
CA GLU A 130 -11.16 -13.70 10.01
C GLU A 130 -10.58 -14.74 9.03
N GLN A 131 -9.32 -14.59 8.63
CA GLN A 131 -8.68 -15.39 7.59
C GLN A 131 -7.71 -16.48 8.11
N GLY A 132 -7.58 -16.63 9.42
CA GLY A 132 -6.69 -17.63 10.05
C GLY A 132 -5.20 -17.28 9.98
N GLY A 133 -4.85 -16.00 9.98
CA GLY A 133 -3.46 -15.52 10.01
C GLY A 133 -2.83 -15.55 11.41
N PRO A 134 -1.54 -15.16 11.53
CA PRO A 134 -0.83 -15.18 12.81
C PRO A 134 -1.38 -14.15 13.81
N VAL A 135 -1.60 -14.58 15.04
CA VAL A 135 -2.17 -13.73 16.11
C VAL A 135 -1.32 -13.71 17.38
N CYS A 136 -0.27 -14.53 17.48
CA CYS A 136 0.60 -14.51 18.65
C CYS A 136 1.56 -13.31 18.59
N CYS A 137 1.89 -12.77 19.76
CA CYS A 137 2.69 -11.55 19.89
C CYS A 137 4.02 -11.60 19.13
N THR A 138 4.66 -12.76 19.08
CA THR A 138 5.99 -12.94 18.51
C THR A 138 5.99 -13.36 17.05
N ASP A 139 4.82 -13.62 16.47
CA ASP A 139 4.70 -14.03 15.06
C ASP A 139 4.93 -12.82 14.14
N CYS A 140 4.58 -11.62 14.60
CA CYS A 140 4.72 -10.38 13.83
C CYS A 140 5.96 -9.57 14.23
N HIS A 141 6.33 -9.57 15.51
CA HIS A 141 7.48 -8.83 16.02
C HIS A 141 8.16 -9.55 17.19
N ALA A 142 9.47 -9.79 17.10
CA ALA A 142 10.20 -10.52 18.13
C ALA A 142 10.30 -9.72 19.44
N ARG A 143 10.26 -10.40 20.59
CA ARG A 143 10.57 -9.77 21.87
C ARG A 143 12.05 -9.39 21.90
N LYS A 144 12.38 -8.18 22.36
CA LYS A 144 13.79 -7.81 22.59
C LYS A 144 14.35 -8.61 23.75
N LYS A 145 15.57 -9.11 23.60
CA LYS A 145 16.35 -9.74 24.67
C LYS A 145 16.95 -8.67 25.57
#